data_AF-A0A951XDD0-F1
#
_entry.id   AF-A0A951XDD0-F1
#
_cell.length_a   1.000
_cell.length_b   1.000
_cell.length_c   1.000
_cell.angle_alpha   90.00
_cell.angle_beta   90.00
_cell.angle_gamma   90.00
#
_symmetry.space_group_name_H-M   'P 1'
#
loop_
_entity.id
_entity.type
_entity.pdbx_description
1 polymer ?
#
loop_
_entity_poly.entity_id
_entity_poly.type
_entity_poly.pdbx_seq_one_letter_code
_entity_poly.pdbx_strand_id
1 'polypeptide(L)'
;MKGFNPKFIGVAGLVVVVALATGLWFLLQDRGEEIVKQPRNEFESAIITGDKMNVTLIAREPDVINPMTMAVDKTGAIYVSESFTYRYGLEGSPSQDTMNLNPIKRLELDSAGRLSGVTVVAQGFANPVMGLVIYRNKLYATCLNELFSMDIGPDGSLSNKQILVRDAANPWNPFGMYRVAVGPDAKLWLAMADHPDSKPVTLTG
;
A
#
# COMPACT_ATOMS: atom_id res chain seq x y z
N MET A 1 45.67 72.46 -8.94
CA MET A 1 44.36 71.81 -9.16
C MET A 1 44.45 71.00 -10.46
N LYS A 2 44.49 69.66 -10.38
CA LYS A 2 44.38 68.78 -11.56
C LYS A 2 42.94 68.25 -11.58
N GLY A 3 42.28 68.49 -12.71
CA GLY A 3 40.83 68.36 -12.88
C GLY A 3 40.30 66.94 -12.67
N PHE A 4 39.18 66.86 -11.98
CA PHE A 4 38.32 65.69 -11.88
C PHE A 4 37.83 65.34 -13.30
N ASN A 5 38.16 64.14 -13.79
CA ASN A 5 37.74 63.68 -15.10
C ASN A 5 36.46 62.84 -14.98
N PRO A 6 35.27 63.38 -15.29
CA PRO A 6 33.99 62.68 -15.10
C PRO A 6 33.81 61.46 -16.01
N LYS A 7 34.65 61.28 -17.04
CA LYS A 7 34.54 60.14 -17.98
C LYS A 7 35.01 58.81 -17.38
N PHE A 8 35.88 58.83 -16.36
CA PHE A 8 36.36 57.61 -15.71
C PHE A 8 35.34 57.03 -14.70
N ILE A 9 34.48 57.88 -14.14
CA ILE A 9 33.40 57.46 -13.23
C ILE A 9 32.24 56.83 -14.00
N GLY A 10 32.02 57.27 -15.25
CA GLY A 10 30.96 56.71 -16.10
C GLY A 10 31.15 55.22 -16.37
N VAL A 11 32.34 54.80 -16.80
CA VAL A 11 32.59 53.38 -17.15
C VAL A 11 32.80 52.53 -15.91
N ALA A 12 33.63 52.98 -14.95
CA ALA A 12 33.87 52.21 -13.74
C ALA A 12 32.61 52.08 -12.87
N GLY A 13 31.83 53.17 -12.76
CA GLY A 13 30.54 53.16 -12.06
C GLY A 13 29.52 52.27 -12.77
N LEU A 14 29.45 52.31 -14.09
CA LEU A 14 28.58 51.42 -14.86
C LEU A 14 28.96 49.94 -14.67
N VAL A 15 30.25 49.62 -14.67
CA VAL A 15 30.74 48.25 -14.42
C VAL A 15 30.36 47.77 -13.02
N VAL A 16 30.48 48.63 -12.00
CA VAL A 16 30.08 48.29 -10.63
C VAL A 16 28.56 48.09 -10.54
N VAL A 17 27.76 48.97 -11.16
CA VAL A 17 26.30 48.82 -11.17
C VAL A 17 25.87 47.55 -11.89
N VAL A 18 26.49 47.24 -13.03
CA VAL A 18 26.21 45.99 -13.77
C VAL A 18 26.64 44.77 -12.95
N ALA A 19 27.81 44.79 -12.31
CA ALA A 19 28.27 43.69 -11.47
C ALA A 19 27.35 43.47 -10.26
N LEU A 20 26.91 44.54 -9.60
CA LEU A 20 25.99 44.47 -8.48
C LEU A 20 24.59 44.00 -8.93
N ALA A 21 24.09 44.50 -10.06
CA ALA A 21 22.81 44.07 -10.60
C ALA A 21 22.84 42.59 -11.02
N THR A 22 23.95 42.13 -11.60
CA THR A 22 24.13 40.73 -12.00
C THR A 22 24.26 39.83 -10.77
N GLY A 23 25.05 40.24 -9.77
CA GLY A 23 25.16 39.52 -8.51
C GLY A 23 23.83 39.45 -7.74
N LEU A 24 23.08 40.55 -7.73
CA LEU A 24 21.75 40.62 -7.13
C LEU A 24 20.74 39.77 -7.92
N TRP A 25 20.81 39.72 -9.25
CA TRP A 25 20.03 38.79 -10.06
C TRP A 25 20.38 37.35 -9.69
N PHE A 26 21.65 36.95 -9.62
CA PHE A 26 22.00 35.57 -9.21
C PHE A 26 21.60 35.23 -7.77
N LEU A 27 21.53 36.21 -6.87
CA LEU A 27 21.04 36.06 -5.50
C LEU A 27 19.51 35.99 -5.39
N LEU A 28 18.80 36.75 -6.23
CA LEU A 28 17.33 36.83 -6.28
C LEU A 28 16.71 35.89 -7.30
N GLN A 29 17.52 35.23 -8.14
CA GLN A 29 17.07 34.17 -9.01
C GLN A 29 16.59 33.08 -8.07
N ASP A 30 15.27 33.01 -7.93
CA ASP A 30 14.59 31.98 -7.19
C ASP A 30 15.18 30.67 -7.69
N ARG A 31 16.02 30.05 -6.85
CA ARG A 31 16.47 28.68 -7.04
C ARG A 31 15.31 27.79 -6.64
N GLY A 32 14.14 28.07 -7.23
CA GLY A 32 12.94 27.28 -7.06
C GLY A 32 13.42 25.86 -7.17
N GLU A 33 13.28 25.11 -6.08
CA GLU A 33 13.71 23.72 -6.06
C GLU A 33 13.12 23.13 -7.31
N GLU A 34 13.97 22.70 -8.23
CA GLU A 34 13.50 21.99 -9.40
C GLU A 34 12.76 20.81 -8.78
N ILE A 35 11.42 20.86 -8.79
CA ILE A 35 10.61 19.74 -8.38
C ILE A 35 10.92 18.71 -9.45
N VAL A 36 11.96 17.93 -9.20
CA VAL A 36 12.31 16.77 -9.98
C VAL A 36 11.01 16.00 -10.04
N LYS A 37 10.46 15.87 -11.26
CA LYS A 37 9.23 15.11 -11.51
C LYS A 37 9.51 13.66 -11.14
N GLN A 38 9.43 13.37 -9.85
CA GLN A 38 9.49 12.02 -9.34
C GLN A 38 8.08 11.44 -9.45
N PRO A 39 7.93 10.17 -9.86
CA PRO A 39 6.62 9.52 -10.02
C PRO A 39 5.70 9.63 -8.79
N ARG A 40 6.28 9.87 -7.60
CA ARG A 40 5.54 10.11 -6.35
C ARG A 40 4.63 11.36 -6.44
N ASN A 41 5.09 12.44 -7.08
CA ASN A 41 4.37 13.72 -7.11
C ASN A 41 3.19 13.70 -8.09
N GLU A 42 3.23 12.88 -9.15
CA GLU A 42 2.14 12.78 -10.14
C GLU A 42 0.91 12.07 -9.58
N PHE A 43 1.10 11.02 -8.75
CA PHE A 43 -0.02 10.36 -8.07
C PHE A 43 -0.63 11.22 -6.98
N GLU A 44 0.18 11.85 -6.14
CA GLU A 44 -0.32 12.69 -5.05
C GLU A 44 -1.04 13.94 -5.57
N SER A 45 -0.58 14.51 -6.70
CA SER A 45 -1.27 15.62 -7.36
C SER A 45 -2.56 15.22 -8.10
N ALA A 46 -2.72 13.94 -8.47
CA ALA A 46 -3.94 13.42 -9.07
C ALA A 46 -5.05 13.16 -8.03
N ILE A 47 -4.71 13.10 -6.75
CA ILE A 47 -5.68 12.90 -5.67
C ILE A 47 -6.15 14.27 -5.19
N ILE A 48 -7.40 14.61 -5.49
CA ILE A 48 -8.04 15.82 -4.98
C ILE A 48 -8.17 15.69 -3.47
N THR A 49 -7.22 16.27 -2.76
CA THR A 49 -7.22 16.41 -1.31
C THR A 49 -7.75 17.79 -0.97
N GLY A 50 -8.79 17.87 -0.14
CA GLY A 50 -9.17 19.14 0.47
C GLY A 50 -8.29 19.43 1.68
N ASP A 51 -8.31 20.65 2.21
CA ASP A 51 -7.48 21.10 3.34
C ASP A 51 -7.59 20.25 4.62
N LYS A 52 -8.59 19.35 4.70
CA LYS A 52 -8.87 18.49 5.85
C LYS A 52 -8.45 17.03 5.67
N MET A 53 -7.93 16.64 4.50
CA MET A 53 -7.54 15.26 4.20
C MET A 53 -6.22 15.27 3.44
N ASN A 54 -5.24 14.51 3.90
CA ASN A 54 -4.00 14.28 3.16
C ASN A 54 -3.96 12.81 2.72
N VAL A 55 -3.55 12.57 1.49
CA VAL A 55 -3.27 11.23 0.97
C VAL A 55 -1.81 11.19 0.56
N THR A 56 -1.08 10.20 1.06
CA THR A 56 0.35 10.03 0.82
C THR A 56 0.61 8.60 0.38
N LEU A 57 1.56 8.41 -0.53
CA LEU A 57 2.00 7.08 -0.94
C LEU A 57 2.77 6.37 0.19
N ILE A 58 2.24 5.25 0.68
CA ILE A 58 2.89 4.41 1.70
C ILE A 58 3.69 3.25 1.10
N ALA A 59 3.08 2.49 0.18
CA ALA A 59 3.71 1.33 -0.46
C ALA A 59 3.31 1.27 -1.94
N ARG A 60 4.19 0.74 -2.78
CA ARG A 60 3.95 0.48 -4.21
C ARG A 60 4.71 -0.76 -4.64
N GLU A 61 4.55 -1.20 -5.88
CA GLU A 61 5.41 -2.25 -6.41
C GLU A 61 6.89 -1.85 -6.29
N PRO A 62 7.79 -2.76 -5.86
CA PRO A 62 7.57 -4.19 -5.60
C PRO A 62 7.09 -4.55 -4.18
N ASP A 63 6.91 -3.57 -3.28
CA ASP A 63 6.51 -3.80 -1.88
C ASP A 63 5.18 -4.57 -1.80
N VAL A 64 4.20 -4.10 -2.58
CA VAL A 64 2.86 -4.70 -2.69
C VAL A 64 2.45 -4.79 -4.16
N ILE A 65 1.99 -5.96 -4.60
CA ILE A 65 1.59 -6.30 -5.97
C ILE A 65 0.13 -6.78 -5.94
N ASN A 66 -0.72 -6.17 -6.77
CA ASN A 66 -2.15 -6.51 -6.90
C ASN A 66 -2.89 -6.73 -5.55
N PRO A 67 -2.90 -5.73 -4.65
CA PRO A 67 -3.50 -5.86 -3.32
C PRO A 67 -5.01 -6.07 -3.40
N MET A 68 -5.54 -7.02 -2.61
CA MET A 68 -6.98 -7.34 -2.58
C MET A 68 -7.68 -6.83 -1.32
N THR A 69 -7.11 -7.08 -0.15
CA THR A 69 -7.67 -6.66 1.13
C THR A 69 -6.57 -6.40 2.13
N MET A 70 -6.89 -5.62 3.16
CA MET A 70 -6.02 -5.40 4.30
C MET A 70 -6.75 -5.45 5.65
N ALA A 71 -5.98 -5.67 6.71
CA ALA A 71 -6.38 -5.50 8.10
C ALA A 71 -5.23 -4.86 8.89
N VAL A 72 -5.55 -4.15 9.98
CA VAL A 72 -4.56 -3.47 10.83
C VAL A 72 -4.60 -4.11 12.21
N ASP A 73 -3.44 -4.42 12.77
CA ASP A 73 -3.35 -4.93 14.14
C ASP A 73 -3.29 -3.80 15.18
N LYS A 74 -3.29 -4.18 16.46
CA LYS A 74 -3.24 -3.23 17.59
C LYS A 74 -1.97 -2.38 17.66
N THR A 75 -0.90 -2.78 16.96
CA THR A 75 0.37 -2.04 16.90
C THR A 75 0.42 -1.07 15.73
N GLY A 76 -0.58 -1.11 14.84
CA GLY A 76 -0.62 -0.32 13.61
C GLY A 76 0.02 -1.01 12.41
N ALA A 77 0.52 -2.25 12.55
CA ALA A 77 1.04 -2.99 11.40
C ALA A 77 -0.10 -3.43 10.47
N ILE A 78 0.14 -3.33 9.17
CA ILE A 78 -0.85 -3.61 8.13
C ILE A 78 -0.59 -5.00 7.54
N TYR A 79 -1.58 -5.87 7.55
CA TYR A 79 -1.55 -7.14 6.83
C TYR A 79 -2.32 -6.96 5.53
N VAL A 80 -1.68 -7.21 4.39
CA VAL A 80 -2.26 -7.07 3.05
C VAL A 80 -2.16 -8.38 2.29
N SER A 81 -3.22 -8.79 1.61
CA SER A 81 -3.17 -9.92 0.68
C SER A 81 -2.89 -9.46 -0.75
N GLU A 82 -2.09 -10.25 -1.45
CA GLU A 82 -1.80 -10.08 -2.87
C GLU A 82 -2.53 -11.14 -3.70
N SER A 83 -2.81 -10.79 -4.95
CA SER A 83 -3.60 -11.64 -5.85
C SER A 83 -2.87 -11.93 -7.17
N PHE A 84 -1.78 -12.68 -7.05
CA PHE A 84 -0.93 -13.06 -8.17
C PHE A 84 -1.67 -13.79 -9.29
N THR A 85 -2.64 -14.63 -8.94
CA THR A 85 -3.36 -15.46 -9.93
C THR A 85 -4.71 -14.89 -10.35
N TYR A 86 -5.14 -13.76 -9.78
CA TYR A 86 -6.45 -13.18 -10.07
C TYR A 86 -6.52 -12.67 -11.51
N ARG A 87 -7.59 -13.03 -12.23
CA ARG A 87 -7.86 -12.79 -13.67
C ARG A 87 -6.94 -13.49 -14.67
N TYR A 88 -5.66 -13.64 -14.37
CA TYR A 88 -4.68 -14.14 -15.35
C TYR A 88 -4.14 -15.54 -15.04
N GLY A 89 -4.61 -16.18 -13.96
CA GLY A 89 -4.20 -17.53 -13.59
C GLY A 89 -2.71 -17.61 -13.23
N LEU A 90 -2.17 -18.83 -13.23
CA LEU A 90 -0.74 -19.06 -12.95
C LEU A 90 0.14 -18.48 -14.06
N GLU A 91 -0.28 -18.57 -15.33
CA GLU A 91 0.51 -18.09 -16.47
C GLU A 91 0.78 -16.58 -16.43
N GLY A 92 -0.17 -15.78 -15.93
CA GLY A 92 0.00 -14.33 -15.75
C GLY A 92 0.51 -13.91 -14.38
N SER A 93 0.86 -14.85 -13.50
CA SER A 93 1.37 -14.57 -12.16
C SER A 93 2.84 -14.13 -12.18
N PRO A 94 3.25 -13.20 -11.29
CA PRO A 94 4.67 -12.83 -11.13
C PRO A 94 5.54 -13.97 -10.58
N SER A 95 4.94 -15.05 -10.08
CA SER A 95 5.62 -16.28 -9.67
C SER A 95 4.95 -17.50 -10.29
N GLN A 96 5.75 -18.44 -10.82
CA GLN A 96 5.28 -19.75 -11.27
C GLN A 96 5.38 -20.82 -10.16
N ASP A 97 6.05 -20.50 -9.05
CA ASP A 97 6.14 -21.39 -7.89
C ASP A 97 4.84 -21.31 -7.08
N THR A 98 4.10 -22.42 -7.06
CA THR A 98 2.83 -22.54 -6.34
C THR A 98 2.97 -22.33 -4.84
N MET A 99 4.16 -22.56 -4.27
CA MET A 99 4.44 -22.37 -2.85
C MET A 99 4.54 -20.90 -2.45
N ASN A 100 4.66 -19.98 -3.42
CA ASN A 100 4.80 -18.55 -3.19
C ASN A 100 3.60 -17.73 -3.69
N LEU A 101 2.51 -18.39 -4.14
CA LEU A 101 1.37 -17.69 -4.70
C LEU A 101 0.54 -16.96 -3.63
N ASN A 102 -0.05 -15.84 -4.07
CA ASN A 102 -1.06 -15.08 -3.35
C ASN A 102 -0.70 -14.78 -1.88
N PRO A 103 0.49 -14.21 -1.62
CA PRO A 103 0.97 -14.04 -0.26
C PRO A 103 0.12 -13.06 0.56
N ILE A 104 0.21 -13.20 1.88
CA ILE A 104 -0.14 -12.16 2.85
C ILE A 104 1.18 -11.55 3.31
N LYS A 105 1.31 -10.24 3.15
CA LYS A 105 2.45 -9.45 3.62
C LYS A 105 2.06 -8.61 4.84
N ARG A 106 3.00 -8.45 5.77
CA ARG A 106 2.93 -7.50 6.88
C ARG A 106 3.79 -6.29 6.54
N LEU A 107 3.20 -5.11 6.61
CA LEU A 107 3.82 -3.82 6.39
C LEU A 107 3.95 -3.11 7.73
N GLU A 108 5.16 -2.68 8.04
CA GLU A 108 5.48 -1.90 9.22
C GLU A 108 5.66 -0.44 8.85
N LEU A 109 5.22 0.45 9.72
CA LEU A 109 5.37 1.89 9.56
C LEU A 109 6.28 2.45 10.66
N ASP A 110 7.09 3.45 10.31
CA ASP A 110 7.85 4.23 11.27
C ASP A 110 6.95 5.21 12.05
N SER A 111 7.53 5.96 12.99
CA SER A 111 6.80 6.94 13.79
C SER A 111 6.24 8.12 12.98
N ALA A 112 6.68 8.30 11.73
CA ALA A 112 6.16 9.30 10.79
C ALA A 112 5.11 8.70 9.84
N GLY A 113 4.73 7.43 10.02
CA GLY A 113 3.75 6.71 9.19
C GLY A 113 4.30 6.26 7.84
N ARG A 114 5.62 6.27 7.63
CA ARG A 114 6.24 5.81 6.38
C ARG A 114 6.57 4.33 6.46
N LEU A 115 6.53 3.63 5.34
CA LEU A 115 6.90 2.21 5.27
C LEU A 115 8.34 2.00 5.76
N SER A 116 8.50 1.16 6.79
CA SER A 116 9.78 0.81 7.38
C SER A 116 10.19 -0.64 7.11
N GLY A 117 9.23 -1.50 6.80
CA GLY A 117 9.49 -2.92 6.55
C GLY A 117 8.34 -3.64 5.86
N VAL A 118 8.68 -4.66 5.08
CA VAL A 118 7.75 -5.56 4.41
C VAL A 118 8.20 -6.99 4.69
N THR A 119 7.31 -7.84 5.18
CA THR A 119 7.60 -9.26 5.44
C THR A 119 6.48 -10.12 4.89
N VAL A 120 6.81 -11.16 4.14
CA VAL A 120 5.82 -12.19 3.77
C VAL A 120 5.54 -13.04 5.01
N VAL A 121 4.29 -13.05 5.48
CA VAL A 121 3.91 -13.72 6.73
C VAL A 121 3.09 -14.98 6.50
N ALA A 122 2.50 -15.14 5.31
CA ALA A 122 1.93 -16.39 4.81
C ALA A 122 1.92 -16.38 3.28
N GLN A 123 1.99 -17.54 2.63
CA GLN A 123 1.95 -17.66 1.18
C GLN A 123 1.61 -19.10 0.75
N GLY A 124 1.53 -19.33 -0.55
CA GLY A 124 1.23 -20.63 -1.13
C GLY A 124 -0.28 -20.92 -1.20
N PHE A 125 -1.09 -19.87 -1.24
CA PHE A 125 -2.53 -20.02 -1.41
C PHE A 125 -2.84 -20.22 -2.89
N ALA A 126 -3.54 -21.31 -3.23
CA ALA A 126 -3.98 -21.57 -4.60
C ALA A 126 -4.88 -20.46 -5.15
N ASN A 127 -5.66 -19.83 -4.27
CA ASN A 127 -6.54 -18.71 -4.57
C ASN A 127 -6.17 -17.46 -3.75
N PRO A 128 -6.35 -16.26 -4.30
CA PRO A 128 -6.26 -15.01 -3.55
C PRO A 128 -7.08 -15.01 -2.27
N VAL A 129 -6.49 -14.49 -1.20
CA VAL A 129 -7.21 -14.14 0.03
C VAL A 129 -7.99 -12.85 -0.20
N MET A 130 -9.30 -12.89 -0.02
CA MET A 130 -10.20 -11.77 -0.36
C MET A 130 -10.74 -11.01 0.85
N GLY A 131 -10.81 -11.67 2.00
CA GLY A 131 -11.25 -11.10 3.26
C GLY A 131 -10.17 -11.25 4.31
N LEU A 132 -9.95 -10.19 5.10
CA LEU A 132 -9.04 -10.18 6.24
C LEU A 132 -9.66 -9.41 7.39
N VAL A 133 -9.60 -9.97 8.60
CA VAL A 133 -9.84 -9.26 9.86
C VAL A 133 -8.94 -9.82 10.95
N ILE A 134 -8.44 -8.94 11.82
CA ILE A 134 -7.65 -9.33 12.99
C ILE A 134 -8.52 -9.18 14.23
N TYR A 135 -8.58 -10.24 15.04
CA TYR A 135 -9.32 -10.23 16.30
C TYR A 135 -8.68 -11.18 17.30
N ARG A 136 -8.53 -10.72 18.55
CA ARG A 136 -7.95 -11.51 19.66
C ARG A 136 -6.67 -12.28 19.28
N ASN A 137 -5.72 -11.58 18.65
CA ASN A 137 -4.41 -12.11 18.26
C ASN A 137 -4.46 -13.25 17.22
N LYS A 138 -5.56 -13.36 16.47
CA LYS A 138 -5.71 -14.21 15.30
C LYS A 138 -6.06 -13.39 14.09
N LEU A 139 -5.60 -13.85 12.94
CA LEU A 139 -6.05 -13.38 11.64
C LEU A 139 -7.12 -14.33 11.14
N TYR A 140 -8.27 -13.80 10.75
CA TYR A 140 -9.34 -14.53 10.08
C TYR A 140 -9.37 -14.11 8.63
N ALA A 141 -9.40 -15.09 7.73
CA ALA A 141 -9.30 -14.85 6.30
C ALA A 141 -10.29 -15.67 5.51
N THR A 142 -10.73 -15.12 4.38
CA THR A 142 -11.47 -15.88 3.37
C THR A 142 -10.60 -16.11 2.14
N CYS A 143 -10.62 -17.34 1.62
CA CYS A 143 -9.91 -17.76 0.42
C CYS A 143 -10.84 -18.67 -0.37
N LEU A 144 -11.46 -18.10 -1.40
CA LEU A 144 -12.45 -18.74 -2.26
C LEU A 144 -13.62 -19.42 -1.52
N ASN A 145 -13.50 -20.70 -1.15
CA ASN A 145 -14.55 -21.46 -0.49
C ASN A 145 -14.22 -21.77 0.99
N GLU A 146 -13.18 -21.16 1.55
CA GLU A 146 -12.75 -21.37 2.92
C GLU A 146 -12.79 -20.06 3.73
N LEU A 147 -13.32 -20.14 4.95
CA LEU A 147 -13.01 -19.22 6.05
C LEU A 147 -12.07 -19.96 7.00
N PHE A 148 -10.91 -19.38 7.28
CA PHE A 148 -9.93 -19.96 8.19
C PHE A 148 -9.39 -18.90 9.16
N SER A 149 -8.75 -19.38 10.22
CA SER A 149 -7.95 -18.57 11.13
C SER A 149 -6.49 -18.98 11.11
N MET A 150 -5.60 -18.04 11.46
CA MET A 150 -4.19 -18.27 11.71
C MET A 150 -3.79 -17.53 12.99
N ASP A 151 -2.86 -18.11 13.75
CA ASP A 151 -2.26 -17.47 14.92
C ASP A 151 -1.28 -16.39 14.49
N ILE A 152 -1.31 -15.24 15.16
CA ILE A 152 -0.33 -14.17 14.97
C ILE A 152 0.76 -14.34 16.04
N GLY A 153 1.99 -14.62 15.59
CA GLY A 153 3.16 -14.74 16.44
C GLY A 153 3.64 -13.38 17.01
N PRO A 154 4.59 -13.39 17.95
CA PRO A 154 5.14 -12.16 18.55
C PRO A 154 5.80 -11.21 17.52
N ASP A 155 6.30 -11.75 16.42
CA ASP A 155 6.93 -11.03 15.29
C ASP A 155 5.93 -10.69 14.17
N GLY A 156 4.65 -11.05 14.34
CA GLY A 156 3.62 -10.90 13.33
C GLY A 156 3.58 -12.01 12.28
N SER A 157 4.40 -13.06 12.41
CA SER A 157 4.32 -14.24 11.54
C SER A 157 2.96 -14.95 11.71
N LEU A 158 2.44 -15.55 10.62
CA LEU A 158 1.19 -16.28 10.66
C LEU A 158 1.45 -17.78 10.67
N SER A 159 0.80 -18.51 11.59
CA SER A 159 0.97 -19.96 11.72
C SER A 159 -0.37 -20.66 12.03
N ASN A 160 -0.35 -21.99 12.10
CA ASN A 160 -1.49 -22.81 12.54
C ASN A 160 -2.80 -22.50 11.79
N LYS A 161 -2.79 -22.58 10.45
CA LYS A 161 -4.02 -22.44 9.65
C LYS A 161 -5.07 -23.45 10.10
N GLN A 162 -6.21 -22.97 10.58
CA GLN A 162 -7.37 -23.76 10.97
C GLN A 162 -8.59 -23.34 10.17
N ILE A 163 -9.17 -24.27 9.42
CA ILE A 163 -10.39 -24.04 8.63
C ILE A 163 -11.59 -24.07 9.57
N LEU A 164 -12.40 -23.02 9.51
CA LEU A 164 -13.59 -22.84 10.35
C LEU A 164 -14.86 -23.16 9.58
N VAL A 165 -14.90 -22.75 8.31
CA VAL A 165 -16.04 -23.01 7.42
C VAL A 165 -15.49 -23.35 6.04
N ARG A 166 -16.09 -24.36 5.42
CA ARG A 166 -15.81 -24.71 4.02
C ARG A 166 -17.11 -24.86 3.26
N ASP A 167 -17.21 -24.14 2.16
CA ASP A 167 -18.26 -24.35 1.18
C ASP A 167 -17.87 -25.52 0.26
N ALA A 168 -18.85 -26.38 -0.02
CA ALA A 168 -18.70 -27.52 -0.92
C ALA A 168 -18.55 -27.07 -2.38
N ALA A 169 -19.10 -25.91 -2.73
CA ALA A 169 -18.92 -25.32 -4.05
C ALA A 169 -17.53 -24.68 -4.16
N ASN A 170 -16.97 -24.72 -5.37
CA ASN A 170 -15.70 -24.10 -5.71
C ASN A 170 -15.91 -23.10 -6.86
N PRO A 171 -16.53 -21.94 -6.57
CA PRO A 171 -16.87 -20.97 -7.60
C PRO A 171 -15.62 -20.33 -8.22
N TRP A 172 -15.82 -19.52 -9.26
CA TRP A 172 -14.76 -18.61 -9.67
C TRP A 172 -14.57 -17.51 -8.63
N ASN A 173 -13.32 -17.16 -8.36
CA ASN A 173 -12.90 -16.08 -7.46
C ASN A 173 -13.25 -14.75 -8.16
N PRO A 174 -14.38 -14.06 -7.89
CA PRO A 174 -14.79 -13.41 -6.64
C PRO A 174 -16.15 -13.84 -6.05
N PHE A 175 -16.77 -14.88 -6.62
CA PHE A 175 -18.12 -15.34 -6.26
C PHE A 175 -18.16 -16.33 -5.10
N GLY A 176 -17.03 -16.53 -4.41
CA GLY A 176 -16.97 -17.32 -3.19
C GLY A 176 -17.23 -16.50 -1.93
N MET A 177 -16.56 -16.88 -0.86
CA MET A 177 -16.46 -16.15 0.39
C MET A 177 -15.63 -14.89 0.20
N TYR A 178 -16.27 -13.72 0.25
CA TYR A 178 -15.64 -12.45 -0.10
C TYR A 178 -15.08 -11.73 1.12
N ARG A 179 -15.95 -11.27 2.04
CA ARG A 179 -15.53 -10.46 3.20
C ARG A 179 -15.82 -11.19 4.50
N VAL A 180 -14.87 -11.13 5.42
CA VAL A 180 -15.06 -11.44 6.84
C VAL A 180 -14.87 -10.18 7.68
N ALA A 181 -15.70 -10.02 8.71
CA ALA A 181 -15.61 -8.94 9.69
C ALA A 181 -15.97 -9.45 11.09
N VAL A 182 -15.55 -8.72 12.12
CA VAL A 182 -15.99 -8.97 13.50
C VAL A 182 -17.00 -7.89 13.90
N GLY A 183 -18.19 -8.33 14.32
CA GLY A 183 -19.25 -7.43 14.78
C GLY A 183 -19.06 -6.99 16.24
N PRO A 184 -19.84 -6.00 16.71
CA PRO A 184 -19.84 -5.59 18.12
C PRO A 184 -20.30 -6.70 19.07
N ASP A 185 -20.96 -7.72 18.54
CA ASP A 185 -21.36 -8.95 19.24
C ASP A 185 -20.24 -9.99 19.36
N ALA A 186 -19.02 -9.64 18.96
CA ALA A 186 -17.85 -10.51 18.95
C ALA A 186 -18.01 -11.77 18.07
N LYS A 187 -18.90 -11.72 17.06
CA LYS A 187 -19.07 -12.78 16.08
C LYS A 187 -18.40 -12.44 14.75
N LEU A 188 -18.05 -13.49 14.01
CA LEU A 188 -17.62 -13.35 12.62
C LEU A 188 -18.84 -13.22 11.70
N TRP A 189 -18.83 -12.19 10.88
CA TRP A 189 -19.81 -11.93 9.84
C TRP A 189 -19.16 -12.18 8.49
N LEU A 190 -19.81 -13.00 7.67
CA LEU A 190 -19.31 -13.47 6.39
C LEU A 190 -20.22 -12.98 5.25
N ALA A 191 -19.64 -12.31 4.26
CA ALA A 191 -20.28 -12.02 2.99
C ALA A 191 -19.88 -13.08 1.97
N MET A 192 -20.86 -13.76 1.41
CA MET A 192 -20.71 -14.79 0.39
C MET A 192 -21.65 -14.46 -0.77
N ALA A 193 -21.12 -14.47 -1.98
CA ALA A 193 -21.92 -14.23 -3.17
C ALA A 193 -22.73 -15.48 -3.55
N ASP A 194 -23.68 -15.30 -4.46
CA ASP A 194 -24.36 -16.40 -5.11
C ASP A 194 -23.46 -17.08 -6.15
N HIS A 195 -23.65 -18.38 -6.31
CA HIS A 195 -22.92 -19.22 -7.25
C HIS A 195 -23.74 -20.46 -7.63
N PRO A 196 -23.52 -21.02 -8.84
CA PRO A 196 -24.12 -22.28 -9.21
C PRO A 196 -23.78 -23.37 -8.18
N ASP A 197 -24.73 -24.25 -7.88
CA ASP A 197 -24.61 -25.34 -6.91
C ASP A 197 -24.46 -24.94 -5.44
N SER A 198 -24.81 -23.69 -5.08
CA SER A 198 -24.86 -23.25 -3.68
C SER A 198 -25.72 -24.20 -2.84
N LYS A 199 -25.10 -24.91 -1.90
CA LYS A 199 -25.80 -25.64 -0.83
C LYS A 199 -25.73 -24.82 0.45
N PRO A 200 -26.68 -24.96 1.40
CA PRO A 200 -26.54 -24.35 2.71
C PRO A 200 -25.17 -24.69 3.31
N VAL A 201 -24.45 -23.68 3.77
CA VAL A 201 -23.09 -23.83 4.32
C VAL A 201 -23.15 -24.72 5.56
N THR A 202 -22.36 -25.79 5.55
CA THR A 202 -22.15 -26.61 6.75
C THR A 202 -21.16 -25.89 7.66
N LEU A 203 -21.62 -25.43 8.82
CA LEU A 203 -20.74 -24.94 9.87
C LEU A 203 -19.99 -26.13 10.47
N THR A 204 -18.70 -26.26 10.18
CA THR A 204 -17.83 -27.29 10.76
C THR A 204 -17.12 -26.70 11.98
N GLY A 205 -17.80 -26.67 13.12
CA GLY A 205 -17.28 -26.17 14.39
C GLY A 205 -18.15 -26.57 15.57
#